data_AF-A0A139CHS6-F1
#
_entry.id   AF-A0A139CHS6-F1
#
_cell.length_a   1.000
_cell.length_b   1.000
_cell.length_c   1.000
_cell.angle_alpha   90.00
_cell.angle_beta   90.00
_cell.angle_gamma   90.00
#
_symmetry.space_group_name_H-M   'P 1'
#
loop_
_entity.id
_entity.type
_entity.pdbx_description
1 polymer ?
#
loop_
_entity_poly.entity_id
_entity_poly.type
_entity_poly.pdbx_seq_one_letter_code
_entity_poly.pdbx_strand_id
1 'polypeptide(L)' 'QDQVMKWNNVKKATFYPASNTITLSTGYGEKSIVFCTEENYGDVSEHVRSVCSNSCRMKEK' A
#
# COMPACT_ATOMS: atom_id res chain seq x y z
N GLN A 1 -16.15 8.28 9.71
CA GLN A 1 -15.73 7.03 10.37
C GLN A 1 -14.38 6.66 9.80
N ASP A 2 -13.33 6.77 10.61
CA ASP A 2 -11.98 6.33 10.24
C ASP A 2 -11.93 4.81 10.20
N GLN A 3 -11.85 4.25 9.00
CA GLN A 3 -11.58 2.83 8.84
C GLN A 3 -10.09 2.60 9.06
N VAL A 4 -9.74 2.19 10.28
CA VAL A 4 -8.36 1.81 10.62
C VAL A 4 -8.04 0.48 9.96
N MET A 5 -7.44 0.54 8.76
CA MET A 5 -6.92 -0.64 8.08
C MET A 5 -5.71 -1.16 8.87
N LYS A 6 -5.82 -2.36 9.43
CA LYS A 6 -4.67 -3.02 10.08
C LYS A 6 -3.72 -3.54 9.00
N TRP A 7 -2.45 -3.16 9.07
CA TRP A 7 -1.39 -3.60 8.14
C TRP A 7 -1.33 -5.13 7.99
N ASN A 8 -1.57 -5.89 9.07
CA ASN A 8 -1.61 -7.35 9.05
C ASN A 8 -2.67 -7.95 8.11
N ASN A 9 -3.68 -7.18 7.73
CA ASN A 9 -4.74 -7.61 6.83
C ASN A 9 -4.47 -7.25 5.36
N VAL A 10 -3.40 -6.49 5.07
CA VAL A 10 -3.05 -6.14 3.68
C VAL A 10 -2.62 -7.41 2.94
N LYS A 11 -3.37 -7.77 1.89
CA LYS A 11 -3.12 -8.92 1.02
C LYS A 11 -2.51 -8.54 -0.32
N LYS A 12 -2.66 -7.27 -0.71
CA LYS A 12 -2.11 -6.77 -1.98
C LYS A 12 -1.70 -5.32 -1.83
N ALA A 13 -0.51 -5.00 -2.35
CA ALA A 13 -0.05 -3.63 -2.53
C ALA A 13 0.29 -3.42 -4.02
N THR A 14 -0.23 -2.35 -4.61
CA THR A 14 0.17 -1.92 -5.97
C THR A 14 0.78 -0.54 -5.90
N PHE A 15 2.02 -0.43 -6.39
CA PHE A 15 2.85 0.76 -6.37
C PHE A 15 2.77 1.45 -7.72
N TYR A 16 2.53 2.77 -7.71
CA TYR A 16 2.44 3.63 -8.88
C TYR A 16 3.43 4.80 -8.72
N PRO A 17 4.73 4.57 -9.02
CA PRO A 17 5.76 5.58 -8.82
C PRO A 17 5.53 6.83 -9.68
N ALA A 18 5.06 6.68 -10.92
CA ALA A 18 4.79 7.80 -11.82
C ALA A 18 3.69 8.76 -11.31
N SER A 19 2.81 8.31 -10.42
CA SER A 19 1.73 9.11 -9.83
C SER A 19 1.86 9.27 -8.31
N ASN A 20 3.01 8.92 -7.73
CA ASN A 20 3.27 8.93 -6.29
C ASN A 20 2.11 8.31 -5.47
N THR A 21 1.57 7.18 -5.92
CA THR A 21 0.39 6.57 -5.30
C THR A 21 0.64 5.11 -4.98
N ILE A 22 0.12 4.65 -3.85
CA ILE A 22 0.15 3.24 -3.47
C ILE A 22 -1.27 2.80 -3.14
N THR A 23 -1.71 1.68 -3.70
CA THR A 23 -3.02 1.10 -3.40
C THR A 23 -2.85 -0.16 -2.58
N LEU A 24 -3.60 -0.26 -1.49
CA LEU A 24 -3.59 -1.38 -0.56
C LEU A 24 -4.95 -2.08 -0.62
N SER A 25 -4.98 -3.41 -0.51
CA SER A 25 -6.23 -4.16 -0.45
C SER A 25 -6.16 -5.32 0.54
N THR A 26 -7.25 -5.55 1.28
CA THR A 26 -7.39 -6.65 2.25
C THR A 26 -7.96 -7.94 1.65
N GLY A 27 -8.30 -7.95 0.35
CA GLY A 27 -8.84 -9.13 -0.33
C GLY A 27 -10.36 -9.28 -0.29
N TYR A 28 -11.07 -8.62 0.65
CA TYR A 28 -12.54 -8.65 0.77
C TYR A 28 -13.22 -7.44 0.11
N GLY A 29 -12.60 -6.84 -0.90
CA GLY A 29 -13.11 -5.67 -1.61
C GLY A 29 -12.76 -4.33 -0.97
N GLU A 30 -12.25 -4.31 0.27
CA GLU A 30 -11.70 -3.10 0.87
C GLU A 30 -10.40 -2.70 0.17
N LYS A 31 -10.34 -1.42 -0.18
CA LYS A 31 -9.18 -0.80 -0.81
C LYS A 31 -8.90 0.53 -0.13
N SER A 32 -7.64 0.77 0.18
CA SER A 32 -7.15 2.06 0.65
C SER A 32 -6.13 2.60 -0.34
N ILE A 33 -6.11 3.91 -0.50
CA ILE A 33 -5.17 4.60 -1.39
C ILE A 33 -4.32 5.52 -0.52
N VAL A 34 -3.01 5.35 -0.64
CA VAL A 34 -2.02 6.20 -0.01
C VAL A 34 -1.50 7.15 -1.07
N PHE A 35 -1.78 8.43 -0.90
CA PHE A 35 -1.25 9.49 -1.74
C PHE A 35 0.05 9.99 -1.13
N CYS A 36 1.12 9.93 -1.91
CA CYS A 36 2.45 10.36 -1.53
C CYS A 36 2.81 11.65 -2.26
N THR A 37 3.77 12.40 -1.72
CA THR A 37 4.51 13.42 -2.47
C THR A 37 5.73 12.78 -3.12
N GLU A 38 6.38 13.47 -4.07
CA GLU A 38 7.61 12.97 -4.70
C GLU A 38 8.72 12.70 -3.67
N GLU A 39 8.79 13.52 -2.62
CA GLU A 39 9.82 13.44 -1.59
C GLU A 39 9.62 12.25 -0.64
N ASN A 40 8.36 11.86 -0.35
CA ASN A 40 8.07 10.82 0.65
C ASN A 40 7.69 9.46 0.05
N TYR A 41 7.49 9.38 -1.27
CA TYR A 41 7.09 8.13 -1.92
C TYR A 41 8.10 7.00 -1.66
N GLY A 42 9.40 7.30 -1.66
CA GLY A 42 10.46 6.34 -1.36
C GLY A 42 10.24 5.68 0.01
N ASP A 43 10.26 6.48 1.07
CA ASP A 43 10.11 6.03 2.46
C ASP A 43 8.79 5.29 2.70
N VAL A 44 7.69 5.83 2.17
CA VAL A 44 6.36 5.21 2.32
C VAL A 44 6.32 3.87 1.59
N SER A 45 6.89 3.80 0.39
CA SER A 45 6.91 2.55 -0.38
C SER A 45 7.75 1.47 0.31
N GLU A 46 8.90 1.83 0.90
CA GLU A 46 9.72 0.92 1.69
C GLU A 46 8.98 0.45 2.95
N HIS A 47 8.32 1.36 3.67
CA HIS A 47 7.51 0.99 4.82
C HIS A 47 6.42 0.00 4.44
N VAL A 48 5.67 0.28 3.35
CA VAL A 48 4.62 -0.62 2.85
C VAL A 48 5.21 -1.98 2.48
N ARG A 49 6.36 -2.03 1.80
CA ARG A 49 7.05 -3.30 1.48
C ARG A 49 7.47 -4.05 2.73
N SER A 50 7.92 -3.36 3.78
CA SER A 50 8.32 -3.97 5.05
C SER A 50 7.14 -4.56 5.84
N VAL A 51 5.97 -3.91 5.81
CA VAL A 51 4.79 -4.36 6.56
C VAL A 51 3.91 -5.32 5.77
N CYS A 52 4.04 -5.35 4.43
CA CYS A 52 3.42 -6.38 3.61
C CYS A 52 4.10 -7.73 3.86
N SER A 53 3.50 -8.53 4.74
CA SER A 53 3.94 -9.89 5.06
C SER A 53 4.17 -10.79 3.83
N ASN A 54 4.82 -11.94 4.00
CA ASN A 54 5.08 -12.95 2.94
C ASN A 54 3.84 -13.39 2.12
N SER A 55 2.63 -13.14 2.61
CA SER A 55 1.37 -13.44 1.90
C SER A 55 0.81 -12.28 1.07
N CYS A 56 1.43 -11.10 1.15
CA CYS A 56 1.04 -9.91 0.41
C CYS A 56 1.61 -9.94 -1.02
N ARG A 57 0.72 -9.82 -2.00
CA ARG A 57 1.10 -9.71 -3.40
C ARG A 57 1.46 -8.27 -3.73
N MET A 58 2.72 -8.02 -4.00
CA MET A 58 3.22 -6.72 -4.43
C MET A 58 3.26 -6.65 -5.96
N LYS A 59 2.84 -5.52 -6.53
CA LYS A 59 2.97 -5.24 -7.97
C LYS A 59 3.37 -3.78 -8.18
N GLU A 60 4.31 -3.54 -9.06
CA GLU A 60 4.62 -2.20 -9.57
C GLU A 60 3.97 -2.00 -10.94
N LYS A 61 3.49 -0.80 -11.23
CA LYS A 61 2.80 -0.43 -12.46
C LYS A 61 3.39 0.81 -13.10
#